data_AF-A0A6N7IM10-F1
#
_entry.id   AF-A0A6N7IM10-F1
#
_cell.length_a   1.000
_cell.length_b   1.000
_cell.length_c   1.000
_cell.angle_alpha   90.00
_cell.angle_beta   90.00
_cell.angle_gamma   90.00
#
_symmetry.space_group_name_H-M   'P 1'
#
loop_
_entity.id
_entity.type
_entity.pdbx_description
1 polymer ?
#
loop_
_entity_poly.entity_id
_entity_poly.type
_entity_poly.pdbx_seq_one_letter_code
_entity_poly.pdbx_strand_id
1 'polypeptide(L)'
;MPVGRPLLLLHSAYGLRPAIRDAEARLTAAGFIVDAPDLYGGRTADRMEDALALRDTLDRTRVLADLADRTEALRARCAQAPLTAIGFSYGASRALDLALADDGVRAVVLFHGTSEPRVARPKAV
;
A
#
# COMPACT_ATOMS: atom_id res chain seq x y z
N MET A 1 -12.64 -6.86 23.37
CA MET A 1 -12.64 -5.75 22.39
C MET A 1 -12.71 -6.37 21.00
N PRO A 2 -13.60 -5.93 20.09
CA PRO A 2 -13.56 -6.40 18.72
C PRO A 2 -12.17 -6.13 18.14
N VAL A 3 -11.58 -7.14 17.53
CA VAL A 3 -10.27 -7.06 16.91
C VAL A 3 -10.44 -6.19 15.65
N GLY A 4 -9.78 -5.03 15.62
CA GLY A 4 -9.89 -4.12 14.48
C GLY A 4 -9.39 -4.77 13.18
N ARG A 5 -9.95 -4.38 12.04
CA ARG A 5 -9.56 -4.94 10.73
C ARG A 5 -8.38 -4.15 10.16
N PRO A 6 -7.19 -4.74 10.01
CA PRO A 6 -6.01 -4.02 9.56
C PRO A 6 -6.13 -3.65 8.07
N LEU A 7 -5.86 -2.39 7.75
CA LEU A 7 -5.92 -1.86 6.40
C LEU A 7 -4.68 -1.03 6.07
N LEU A 8 -3.99 -1.37 4.98
CA LEU A 8 -2.90 -0.58 4.43
C LEU A 8 -3.42 0.31 3.28
N LEU A 9 -3.23 1.62 3.37
CA LEU A 9 -3.72 2.60 2.40
C LEU A 9 -2.55 3.31 1.69
N LEU A 10 -2.34 3.02 0.41
CA LEU A 10 -1.18 3.47 -0.35
C LEU A 10 -1.54 4.59 -1.33
N HIS A 11 -0.87 5.73 -1.16
CA HIS A 11 -1.06 6.92 -2.00
C HIS A 11 -0.52 6.74 -3.43
N SER A 12 -0.87 7.68 -4.31
CA SER A 12 -0.39 7.70 -5.70
C SER A 12 1.03 8.26 -5.84
N ALA A 13 1.54 8.36 -7.07
CA ALA A 13 2.84 8.97 -7.35
C ALA A 13 2.97 10.43 -6.86
N TYR A 14 1.84 11.08 -6.57
CA TYR A 14 1.79 12.46 -6.08
C TYR A 14 2.05 12.61 -4.57
N GLY A 15 2.20 11.51 -3.83
CA GLY A 15 2.45 11.53 -2.39
C GLY A 15 1.21 11.52 -1.52
N LEU A 16 1.43 11.62 -0.21
CA LEU A 16 0.40 11.53 0.82
C LEU A 16 -0.41 12.84 0.95
N ARG A 17 -1.26 13.08 -0.05
CA ARG A 17 -2.09 14.29 -0.17
C ARG A 17 -3.39 14.25 0.66
N PRO A 18 -4.09 15.39 0.85
CA PRO A 18 -5.31 15.46 1.66
C PRO A 18 -6.38 14.41 1.33
N ALA A 19 -6.60 14.10 0.05
CA ALA A 19 -7.59 13.10 -0.34
C ALA A 19 -7.30 11.68 0.24
N ILE A 20 -6.04 11.33 0.47
CA ILE A 20 -5.68 10.06 1.11
C ILE A 20 -5.93 10.13 2.62
N ARG A 21 -5.69 11.27 3.26
CA ARG A 21 -6.03 11.50 4.67
C ARG A 21 -7.53 11.48 4.92
N ASP A 22 -8.31 12.04 4.01
CA ASP A 22 -9.77 11.96 4.05
C ASP A 22 -10.26 10.51 3.90
N ALA A 23 -9.63 9.74 3.01
CA ALA A 23 -9.92 8.32 2.87
C ALA A 23 -9.54 7.52 4.13
N GLU A 24 -8.36 7.78 4.71
CA GLU A 24 -7.91 7.21 5.99
C GLU A 24 -8.92 7.47 7.11
N ALA A 25 -9.41 8.71 7.23
CA ALA A 25 -10.43 9.08 8.22
C ALA A 25 -11.76 8.34 8.00
N ARG A 26 -12.24 8.25 6.74
CA ARG A 26 -13.47 7.53 6.40
C ARG A 26 -13.36 6.03 6.68
N LEU A 27 -12.22 5.41 6.37
CA LEU A 27 -11.98 3.99 6.62
C LEU A 27 -11.85 3.72 8.14
N THR A 28 -11.19 4.60 8.88
CA THR A 28 -11.14 4.52 10.34
C THR A 28 -12.54 4.61 10.95
N ALA A 29 -13.38 5.56 10.49
CA ALA A 29 -14.77 5.69 10.93
C ALA A 29 -15.62 4.45 10.59
N ALA A 30 -15.26 3.70 9.54
CA ALA A 30 -15.88 2.43 9.18
C ALA A 30 -15.33 1.22 9.97
N GLY A 31 -14.47 1.44 10.98
CA GLY A 31 -13.97 0.41 11.89
C GLY A 31 -12.74 -0.35 11.40
N PHE A 32 -11.97 0.21 10.46
CA PHE A 32 -10.65 -0.31 10.10
C PHE A 32 -9.56 0.30 10.99
N ILE A 33 -8.47 -0.44 11.19
CA ILE A 33 -7.22 0.08 11.76
C ILE A 33 -6.30 0.38 10.57
N VAL A 34 -6.20 1.66 10.20
CA VAL A 34 -5.54 2.08 8.98
C VAL A 34 -4.08 2.45 9.24
N ASP A 35 -3.16 1.97 8.39
CA ASP A 35 -1.83 2.57 8.21
C ASP A 35 -1.75 3.16 6.80
N ALA A 36 -1.48 4.46 6.72
CA ALA A 36 -1.29 5.20 5.47
C ALA A 36 0.14 5.77 5.41
N PRO A 37 1.15 4.96 5.04
CA PRO A 37 2.54 5.38 5.07
C PRO A 37 2.81 6.49 4.05
N ASP A 38 3.60 7.48 4.45
CA ASP A 38 4.16 8.48 3.55
C ASP A 38 5.44 7.92 2.91
N LEU A 39 5.35 7.48 1.66
CA LEU A 39 6.48 6.91 0.94
C LEU A 39 7.52 7.97 0.55
N TYR A 40 7.18 9.26 0.59
CA TYR A 40 8.07 10.35 0.16
C TYR A 40 8.50 11.27 1.32
N GLY A 41 8.18 10.92 2.57
CA GLY A 41 8.65 11.63 3.75
C GLY A 41 8.18 13.10 3.81
N GLY A 42 6.92 13.37 3.50
CA GLY A 42 6.30 14.69 3.53
C GLY A 42 6.27 15.41 2.19
N ARG A 43 6.95 14.87 1.17
CA ARG A 43 6.97 15.46 -0.18
C ARG A 43 5.72 15.07 -0.95
N THR A 44 5.14 16.04 -1.64
CA THR A 44 4.00 15.86 -2.55
C THR A 44 4.26 16.60 -3.86
N ALA A 45 3.48 16.30 -4.87
CA ALA A 45 3.53 16.97 -6.17
C ALA A 45 2.14 17.46 -6.61
N ASP A 46 2.13 18.51 -7.41
CA ASP A 46 0.92 19.06 -8.06
C ASP A 46 0.91 18.80 -9.57
N ARG A 47 2.08 18.53 -10.16
CA ARG A 47 2.22 18.21 -11.59
C ARG A 47 2.63 16.76 -11.79
N MET A 48 2.24 16.20 -12.93
CA MET A 48 2.55 14.81 -13.28
C MET A 48 4.07 14.60 -13.37
N GLU A 49 4.81 15.53 -13.96
CA GLU A 49 6.26 15.37 -14.13
C GLU A 49 6.98 15.28 -12.78
N ASP A 50 6.60 16.13 -11.83
CA ASP A 50 7.16 16.14 -10.48
C ASP A 50 6.78 14.87 -9.69
N ALA A 51 5.55 14.38 -9.88
CA ALA A 51 5.08 13.13 -9.26
C ALA A 51 5.88 11.91 -9.76
N LEU A 52 6.15 11.86 -11.07
CA LEU A 52 6.99 10.80 -11.64
C LEU A 52 8.44 10.92 -11.15
N ALA A 53 8.99 12.13 -11.08
CA ALA A 53 10.33 12.36 -10.52
C ALA A 53 10.42 11.92 -9.06
N LEU A 54 9.41 12.22 -8.22
CA LEU A 54 9.33 11.72 -6.84
C LEU A 54 9.32 10.20 -6.79
N ARG A 55 8.44 9.56 -7.57
CA ARG A 55 8.34 8.09 -7.65
C ARG A 55 9.69 7.47 -8.01
N ASP A 56 10.41 8.04 -8.97
CA ASP A 56 11.65 7.48 -9.50
C ASP A 56 12.82 7.62 -8.52
N THR A 57 12.68 8.40 -7.43
CA THR A 57 13.65 8.38 -6.32
C THR A 57 13.51 7.15 -5.42
N LEU A 58 12.43 6.39 -5.53
CA LEU A 58 12.19 5.23 -4.67
C LEU A 58 12.91 3.99 -5.16
N ASP A 59 13.61 3.31 -4.25
CA ASP A 59 14.03 1.93 -4.45
C ASP A 59 12.82 1.01 -4.27
N ARG A 60 12.41 0.33 -5.34
CA ARG A 60 11.24 -0.56 -5.33
C ARG A 60 11.37 -1.72 -4.34
N THR A 61 12.56 -2.29 -4.19
CA THR A 61 12.83 -3.42 -3.28
C THR A 61 12.73 -2.96 -1.85
N ARG A 62 13.33 -1.80 -1.53
CA ARG A 62 13.25 -1.22 -0.20
C ARG A 62 11.83 -0.85 0.18
N VAL A 63 11.07 -0.22 -0.73
CA VAL A 63 9.66 0.11 -0.49
C VAL A 63 8.85 -1.16 -0.19
N LEU A 64 9.05 -2.24 -0.95
CA LEU A 64 8.30 -3.47 -0.70
C LEU A 64 8.65 -4.11 0.65
N ALA A 65 9.94 -4.10 1.04
CA ALA A 65 10.38 -4.57 2.35
C ALA A 65 9.77 -3.73 3.48
N ASP A 66 9.83 -2.40 3.38
CA ASP A 66 9.23 -1.49 4.38
C ASP A 66 7.72 -1.70 4.52
N LEU A 67 7.02 -1.96 3.41
CA LEU A 67 5.58 -2.26 3.43
C LEU A 67 5.26 -3.64 4.03
N ALA A 68 6.13 -4.64 3.84
CA ALA A 68 5.98 -5.94 4.47
C ALA A 68 6.15 -5.84 6.00
N ASP A 69 7.18 -5.13 6.47
CA ASP A 69 7.41 -4.90 7.90
C ASP A 69 6.23 -4.16 8.56
N ARG A 70 5.71 -3.13 7.88
CA ARG A 70 4.50 -2.41 8.32
C ARG A 70 3.28 -3.30 8.38
N THR A 71 3.11 -4.16 7.39
CA THR A 71 2.00 -5.12 7.33
C THR A 71 2.03 -6.07 8.52
N GLU A 72 3.18 -6.65 8.82
CA GLU A 72 3.34 -7.54 9.98
C GLU A 72 3.07 -6.80 11.29
N ALA A 73 3.64 -5.60 11.47
CA ALA A 73 3.41 -4.79 12.66
C ALA A 73 1.93 -4.40 12.84
N LEU A 74 1.23 -4.08 11.74
CA LEU A 74 -0.18 -3.74 11.76
C LEU A 74 -1.06 -4.95 12.10
N ARG A 75 -0.75 -6.12 11.54
CA ARG A 75 -1.47 -7.37 11.84
C ARG A 75 -1.23 -7.85 13.28
N ALA A 76 -0.01 -7.71 13.80
CA ALA A 76 0.31 -8.01 15.19
C ALA A 76 -0.57 -7.21 16.18
N ARG A 77 -0.85 -5.93 15.86
CA ARG A 77 -1.78 -5.08 16.63
C ARG A 77 -3.25 -5.48 16.51
N CYS A 78 -3.58 -6.27 15.49
CA CYS A 78 -4.93 -6.71 15.15
C CYS A 78 -5.11 -8.22 15.35
N ALA A 79 -4.47 -8.81 16.37
CA ALA A 79 -4.51 -10.24 16.69
C ALA A 79 -4.33 -11.16 15.46
N GLN A 80 -3.41 -10.76 14.57
CA GLN A 80 -3.08 -11.47 13.33
C GLN A 80 -4.23 -11.61 12.34
N ALA A 81 -5.24 -10.72 12.41
CA ALA A 81 -6.32 -10.65 11.43
C ALA A 81 -5.78 -10.43 9.99
N PRO A 82 -6.49 -10.94 8.96
CA PRO A 82 -6.11 -10.71 7.58
C PRO A 82 -6.06 -9.23 7.18
N LEU A 83 -5.06 -8.86 6.37
CA LEU A 83 -4.89 -7.50 5.87
C LEU A 83 -5.78 -7.24 4.65
N THR A 84 -6.33 -6.03 4.58
CA THR A 84 -6.82 -5.43 3.33
C THR A 84 -5.82 -4.36 2.84
N ALA A 85 -5.41 -4.41 1.58
CA ALA A 85 -4.58 -3.36 0.97
C ALA A 85 -5.41 -2.55 -0.03
N ILE A 86 -5.39 -1.22 0.08
CA ILE A 86 -5.99 -0.30 -0.88
C ILE A 86 -4.89 0.57 -1.47
N GLY A 87 -4.85 0.71 -2.79
CA GLY A 87 -3.84 1.53 -3.45
C GLY A 87 -4.37 2.35 -4.61
N PHE A 88 -3.76 3.51 -4.82
CA PHE A 88 -4.07 4.43 -5.92
C PHE A 88 -2.87 4.53 -6.87
N SER A 89 -3.06 4.33 -8.18
CA SER A 89 -2.00 4.49 -9.19
C SER A 89 -0.72 3.73 -8.80
N TYR A 90 0.39 4.43 -8.52
CA TYR A 90 1.62 3.83 -8.00
C TYR A 90 1.37 2.95 -6.76
N GLY A 91 0.61 3.42 -5.78
CA GLY A 91 0.25 2.64 -4.59
C GLY A 91 -0.58 1.39 -4.91
N ALA A 92 -1.37 1.40 -5.99
CA ALA A 92 -2.09 0.21 -6.44
C ALA A 92 -1.11 -0.90 -6.88
N SER A 93 -0.05 -0.54 -7.62
CA SER A 93 0.99 -1.50 -7.99
C SER A 93 1.71 -2.06 -6.75
N ARG A 94 1.96 -1.25 -5.73
CA ARG A 94 2.59 -1.72 -4.48
C ARG A 94 1.66 -2.59 -3.64
N ALA A 95 0.37 -2.27 -3.58
CA ALA A 95 -0.63 -3.09 -2.91
C ALA A 95 -0.75 -4.49 -3.54
N LEU A 96 -0.71 -4.57 -4.88
CA LEU A 96 -0.72 -5.83 -5.59
C LEU A 96 0.60 -6.60 -5.42
N ASP A 97 1.75 -5.93 -5.48
CA ASP A 97 3.06 -6.56 -5.23
C ASP A 97 3.12 -7.21 -3.84
N LEU A 98 2.57 -6.54 -2.82
CA LEU A 98 2.49 -7.06 -1.46
C LEU A 98 1.57 -8.28 -1.38
N ALA A 99 0.37 -8.22 -1.98
CA ALA A 99 -0.56 -9.35 -1.97
C ALA A 99 -0.06 -10.59 -2.72
N LEU A 100 0.79 -10.40 -3.73
CA LEU A 100 1.46 -11.49 -4.43
C LEU A 100 2.62 -12.09 -3.62
N ALA A 101 3.11 -11.39 -2.60
CA ALA A 101 4.23 -11.81 -1.77
C ALA A 101 3.82 -12.34 -0.38
N ASP A 102 2.62 -11.97 0.10
CA ASP A 102 2.11 -12.34 1.43
C ASP A 102 0.66 -12.84 1.36
N ASP A 103 0.46 -14.13 1.61
CA ASP A 103 -0.86 -14.78 1.69
C ASP A 103 -1.75 -14.18 2.79
N GLY A 104 -1.18 -13.45 3.75
CA GLY A 104 -1.88 -12.70 4.79
C GLY A 104 -2.68 -11.51 4.28
N VAL A 105 -2.41 -11.03 3.07
CA VAL A 105 -3.22 -10.01 2.39
C VAL A 105 -4.39 -10.69 1.67
N ARG A 106 -5.58 -10.64 2.27
CA ARG A 106 -6.75 -11.39 1.77
C ARG A 106 -7.67 -10.58 0.87
N ALA A 107 -7.47 -9.26 0.80
CA ALA A 107 -8.24 -8.40 -0.07
C ALA A 107 -7.36 -7.26 -0.60
N VAL A 108 -7.51 -6.94 -1.88
CA VAL A 108 -6.85 -5.81 -2.52
C VAL A 108 -7.86 -5.00 -3.32
N VAL A 109 -7.83 -3.68 -3.16
CA VAL A 109 -8.61 -2.72 -3.96
C VAL A 109 -7.66 -1.82 -4.73
N LEU A 110 -7.75 -1.87 -6.06
CA LEU A 110 -6.86 -1.18 -6.98
C LEU A 110 -7.60 -0.04 -7.67
N PHE A 111 -7.21 1.19 -7.38
CA PHE A 111 -7.71 2.36 -8.09
C PHE A 111 -6.70 2.80 -9.14
N HIS A 112 -7.04 2.61 -10.43
CA HIS A 112 -6.30 3.12 -11.59
C HIS A 112 -4.78 2.82 -11.56
N GLY A 113 -4.43 1.55 -11.28
CA GLY A 113 -3.06 1.04 -11.37
C GLY A 113 -3.00 -0.47 -11.18
N THR A 114 -1.96 -1.10 -11.72
CA THR A 114 -1.67 -2.54 -11.60
C THR A 114 -0.16 -2.75 -11.51
N SER A 115 0.29 -3.91 -11.03
CA SER A 115 1.70 -4.32 -11.11
C SER A 115 2.09 -4.71 -12.53
N GLU A 116 3.39 -4.64 -12.81
CA GLU A 116 3.95 -5.23 -14.02
C GLU A 116 3.77 -6.75 -13.98
N PRO A 117 3.46 -7.40 -15.12
CA PRO A 117 3.38 -8.85 -15.17
C PRO A 117 4.74 -9.43 -14.74
N ARG A 118 4.74 -10.26 -13.69
CA ARG A 118 5.89 -11.13 -13.45
C ARG A 118 5.94 -12.13 -14.59
N VAL A 119 6.96 -12.06 -15.44
CA VAL A 119 7.25 -13.16 -16.36
C VAL A 119 7.53 -14.38 -15.48
N ALA A 120 6.62 -15.36 -15.50
CA ALA A 120 6.78 -16.58 -14.73
C ALA A 120 8.12 -17.21 -15.13
N ARG A 121 9.05 -17.34 -14.17
CA ARG A 121 10.18 -18.24 -14.38
C ARG A 121 9.58 -19.65 -14.47
N PRO A 122 9.96 -20.48 -15.47
CA PRO A 122 9.50 -21.85 -15.52
C PRO A 122 9.77 -22.50 -14.16
N LYS A 123 8.78 -23.21 -13.59
CA LYS A 123 9.07 -24.09 -12.46
C LYS A 123 10.15 -25.06 -12.93
N ALA A 124 11.29 -25.09 -12.25
CA ALA A 124 12.27 -26.14 -12.47
C ALA A 124 11.56 -27.47 -12.21
N VAL A 125 11.51 -28.32 -13.24
CA VAL A 125 11.02 -29.71 -13.17
C VAL A 125 12.11 -30.57 -12.53
#